data_AF-A0A353B2S3-F1
#
_entry.id   AF-A0A353B2S3-F1
#
_cell.length_a   1.000
_cell.length_b   1.000
_cell.length_c   1.000
_cell.angle_alpha   90.00
_cell.angle_beta   90.00
_cell.angle_gamma   90.00
#
_symmetry.space_group_name_H-M   'P 1'
#
loop_
_entity.id
_entity.type
_entity.pdbx_description
1 polymer ?
#
loop_
_entity_poly.entity_id
_entity_poly.type
_entity_poly.pdbx_seq_one_letter_code
_entity_poly.pdbx_strand_id
1 'polypeptide(L)'
;MDSFIRDYLRDGLIDVGGNDERIALLEQAATDLAEVFTSDRRKTVAFIRSTLVAAVDEGSHVLAELNGTIEQGWQTFASISPDKRVALLVMVGWRAVFVFAEDNPDHQALVWYNSVNAINRGVLDPCVQPVVSRVEAFGQAIEEHACRMWSSKIEKPTKQIRTITAPEVKDGLERPLLLATTSVTNAEGKAEPGSNPNAIDASNAWATHFAKSASNAISGAIKNQQQGLVAAIQEAFNDLRDKFKVIRDEAVRSHQSQNRRTELLWLAESQYSPRFNRAYAELGGKFVVAALAVDIAEISDGISPQSVEHFLSNQVKSLLNLKDVKVEAFVKELAKSDLLDKLSTALITPPTDVPLLGILEAAGELRRSKIKATELGDRLGYGKNKSLSLADLARTLFREIKGCEFAGDNLWQ
;
A
#
# COMPACT_ATOMS: atom_id res chain seq x y z
N MET A 1 -0.87 12.28 17.12
CA MET A 1 0.05 12.45 15.99
C MET A 1 0.19 13.93 15.76
N ASP A 2 1.40 14.47 15.84
CA ASP A 2 1.64 15.87 15.49
C ASP A 2 1.34 16.08 14.00
N SER A 3 0.48 17.06 13.71
CA SER A 3 0.10 17.43 12.33
C SER A 3 1.35 17.87 11.57
N PHE A 4 1.60 17.27 10.41
CA PHE A 4 2.70 17.62 9.51
C PHE A 4 2.76 19.11 9.17
N ILE A 5 1.61 19.76 9.10
CA ILE A 5 1.49 21.19 8.86
C ILE A 5 2.16 21.99 10.00
N ARG A 6 2.11 21.47 11.23
CA ARG A 6 2.78 22.09 12.39
C ARG A 6 4.29 21.98 12.31
N ASP A 7 4.84 20.96 11.65
CA ASP A 7 6.29 20.89 11.40
C ASP A 7 6.74 22.06 10.52
N TYR A 8 6.00 22.36 9.44
CA TYR A 8 6.28 23.51 8.57
C TYR A 8 6.14 24.86 9.27
N LEU A 9 5.15 25.00 10.18
CA LEU A 9 4.99 26.20 11.01
C LEU A 9 6.16 26.36 11.99
N ARG A 10 6.57 25.28 12.65
CA ARG A 10 7.70 25.27 13.58
C ARG A 10 9.01 25.67 12.90
N ASP A 11 9.21 25.17 11.69
CA ASP A 11 10.42 25.42 10.91
C ASP A 11 10.40 26.82 10.25
N GLY A 12 9.34 27.61 10.46
CA GLY A 12 9.20 28.98 9.96
C GLY A 12 9.02 29.07 8.44
N LEU A 13 8.74 27.95 7.78
CA LEU A 13 8.57 27.87 6.33
C LEU A 13 7.24 28.45 5.86
N ILE A 14 6.23 28.44 6.74
CA ILE A 14 4.91 28.99 6.49
C ILE A 14 4.44 29.81 7.70
N ASP A 15 3.53 30.75 7.45
CA ASP A 15 2.87 31.53 8.50
C ASP A 15 1.38 31.65 8.14
N VAL A 16 0.52 31.10 9.00
CA VAL A 16 -0.94 31.14 8.84
C VAL A 16 -1.60 32.25 9.66
N GLY A 17 -0.81 33.10 10.35
CA GLY A 17 -1.30 34.25 11.11
C GLY A 17 -2.03 33.89 12.39
N GLY A 18 -1.71 32.74 13.01
CA GLY A 18 -2.31 32.29 14.27
C GLY A 18 -3.80 31.92 14.20
N ASN A 19 -4.33 31.68 12.99
CA ASN A 19 -5.73 31.27 12.81
C ASN A 19 -5.83 29.75 12.61
N ASP A 20 -6.32 29.05 13.64
CA ASP A 20 -6.54 27.59 13.61
C ASP A 20 -7.55 27.15 12.54
N GLU A 21 -8.49 28.02 12.13
CA GLU A 21 -9.43 27.74 11.05
C GLU A 21 -8.70 27.55 9.71
N ARG A 22 -7.61 28.29 9.48
CA ARG A 22 -6.80 28.12 8.26
C ARG A 22 -6.08 26.79 8.25
N ILE A 23 -5.62 26.32 9.42
CA ILE A 23 -5.00 24.99 9.53
C ILE A 23 -6.03 23.90 9.19
N ALA A 24 -7.26 24.03 9.69
CA ALA A 24 -8.34 23.10 9.37
C ALA A 24 -8.68 23.09 7.87
N LEU A 25 -8.71 24.26 7.21
CA LEU A 25 -8.92 24.35 5.76
C LEU A 25 -7.81 23.67 4.96
N LEU A 26 -6.54 23.81 5.40
CA LEU A 26 -5.41 23.17 4.74
C LEU A 26 -5.40 21.64 4.92
N GLU A 27 -5.77 21.13 6.11
CA GLU A 27 -5.95 19.68 6.33
C GLU A 27 -7.11 19.11 5.49
N GLN A 28 -8.22 19.86 5.35
CA GLN A 28 -9.32 19.44 4.50
C GLN A 28 -8.89 19.39 3.02
N ALA A 29 -8.23 20.44 2.53
CA ALA A 29 -7.71 20.46 1.16
C ALA A 29 -6.73 19.30 0.91
N ALA A 30 -5.88 18.96 1.87
CA ALA A 30 -5.00 17.81 1.77
C ALA A 30 -5.76 16.47 1.72
N THR A 31 -6.86 16.36 2.46
CA THR A 31 -7.73 15.16 2.43
C THR A 31 -8.40 15.02 1.07
N ASP A 32 -8.98 16.09 0.53
CA ASP A 32 -9.62 16.10 -0.79
C ASP A 32 -8.61 15.74 -1.91
N LEU A 33 -7.37 16.23 -1.79
CA LEU A 33 -6.28 15.90 -2.71
C LEU A 33 -5.81 14.45 -2.59
N ALA A 34 -5.86 13.86 -1.38
CA ALA A 34 -5.51 12.46 -1.19
C ALA A 34 -6.49 11.53 -1.94
N GLU A 35 -7.77 11.92 -2.08
CA GLU A 35 -8.75 11.20 -2.90
C GLU A 35 -8.40 11.26 -4.40
N VAL A 36 -7.92 12.41 -4.87
CA VAL A 36 -7.42 12.59 -6.24
C VAL A 36 -6.22 11.66 -6.49
N PHE A 37 -5.26 11.61 -5.57
CA PHE A 37 -4.10 10.71 -5.64
C PHE A 37 -4.48 9.24 -5.56
N THR A 38 -5.51 8.89 -4.79
CA THR A 38 -6.04 7.52 -4.75
C THR A 38 -6.66 7.12 -6.09
N SER A 39 -7.36 8.04 -6.73
CA SER A 39 -8.03 7.82 -8.01
C SER A 39 -7.06 7.79 -9.19
N ASP A 40 -5.99 8.59 -9.14
CA ASP A 40 -4.95 8.67 -10.17
C ASP A 40 -3.56 8.74 -9.54
N ARG A 41 -2.95 7.57 -9.38
CA ARG A 41 -1.60 7.42 -8.81
C ARG A 41 -0.52 8.10 -9.66
N ARG A 42 -0.74 8.33 -10.95
CA ARG A 42 0.24 9.03 -11.80
C ARG A 42 0.34 10.50 -11.42
N LYS A 43 -0.74 11.11 -10.94
CA LYS A 43 -0.69 12.48 -10.36
C LYS A 43 0.16 12.53 -9.11
N THR A 44 0.14 11.49 -8.27
CA THR A 44 1.03 11.38 -7.11
C THR A 44 2.49 11.34 -7.55
N VAL A 45 2.83 10.52 -8.56
CA VAL A 45 4.19 10.45 -9.11
C VAL A 45 4.62 11.80 -9.70
N ALA A 46 3.73 12.47 -10.45
CA ALA A 46 4.01 13.78 -11.02
C ALA A 46 4.29 14.82 -9.93
N PHE A 47 3.49 14.84 -8.86
CA PHE A 47 3.72 15.72 -7.71
C PHE A 47 5.05 15.46 -7.01
N ILE A 48 5.36 14.20 -6.71
CA ILE A 48 6.64 13.81 -6.07
C ILE A 48 7.82 14.31 -6.91
N ARG A 49 7.81 14.07 -8.23
CA ARG A 49 8.91 14.43 -9.12
C ARG A 49 9.00 15.92 -9.44
N SER A 50 7.89 16.65 -9.32
CA SER A 50 7.87 18.12 -9.47
C SER A 50 8.32 18.86 -8.22
N THR A 51 8.27 18.21 -7.04
CA THR A 51 8.64 18.84 -5.77
C THR A 51 9.99 18.37 -5.23
N LEU A 52 10.40 17.10 -5.41
CA LEU A 52 11.74 16.64 -5.02
C LEU A 52 12.82 17.06 -6.02
N VAL A 53 13.00 18.37 -6.14
CA VAL A 53 13.93 19.07 -7.03
C VAL A 53 14.79 20.06 -6.24
N ALA A 54 15.87 20.55 -6.85
CA ALA A 54 16.74 21.56 -6.24
C ALA A 54 16.07 22.93 -6.06
N ALA A 55 15.11 23.25 -6.93
CA ALA A 55 14.33 24.48 -6.90
C ALA A 55 12.93 24.16 -7.44
N VAL A 56 11.89 24.37 -6.62
CA VAL A 56 10.51 24.09 -7.02
C VAL A 56 9.99 25.21 -7.93
N ASP A 57 9.47 24.84 -9.10
CA ASP A 57 8.89 25.80 -10.05
C ASP A 57 7.42 26.11 -9.70
N GLU A 58 7.16 27.36 -9.30
CA GLU A 58 5.81 27.88 -9.04
C GLU A 58 4.89 27.74 -10.25
N GLY A 59 5.44 27.83 -11.47
CA GLY A 59 4.69 27.70 -12.71
C GLY A 59 4.37 26.26 -13.12
N SER A 60 4.77 25.26 -12.34
CA SER A 60 4.53 23.86 -12.68
C SER A 60 3.04 23.54 -12.69
N HIS A 61 2.62 22.76 -13.70
CA HIS A 61 1.21 22.39 -13.89
C HIS A 61 0.62 21.72 -12.63
N VAL A 62 1.42 20.90 -11.95
CA VAL A 62 0.99 20.21 -10.73
C VAL A 62 0.70 21.19 -9.58
N LEU A 63 1.54 22.20 -9.39
CA LEU A 63 1.28 23.22 -8.37
C LEU A 63 0.11 24.13 -8.73
N ALA A 64 -0.12 24.38 -10.02
CA ALA A 64 -1.29 25.12 -10.48
C ALA A 64 -2.61 24.37 -10.20
N GLU A 65 -2.64 23.04 -10.41
CA GLU A 65 -3.80 22.21 -10.01
C GLU A 65 -4.06 22.29 -8.50
N LEU A 66 -3.00 22.15 -7.69
CA LEU A 66 -3.10 22.27 -6.22
C LEU A 66 -3.60 23.63 -5.76
N ASN A 67 -3.13 24.70 -6.41
CA ASN A 67 -3.57 26.07 -6.12
C ASN A 67 -5.08 26.22 -6.34
N GLY A 68 -5.60 25.65 -7.44
CA GLY A 68 -7.04 25.63 -7.70
C GLY A 68 -7.85 24.92 -6.62
N THR A 69 -7.34 23.82 -6.05
CA THR A 69 -8.02 23.12 -4.94
C THR A 69 -8.01 23.93 -3.65
N ILE A 70 -6.89 24.55 -3.28
CA ILE A 70 -6.81 25.36 -2.05
C ILE A 70 -7.68 26.62 -2.17
N GLU A 71 -7.72 27.28 -3.33
CA GLU A 71 -8.51 28.49 -3.55
C GLU A 71 -10.02 28.28 -3.40
N GLN A 72 -10.52 27.05 -3.60
CA GLN A 72 -11.93 26.70 -3.35
C GLN A 72 -12.30 26.85 -1.87
N GLY A 73 -11.38 26.52 -0.96
CA GLY A 73 -11.56 26.64 0.50
C GLY A 73 -11.04 27.95 1.09
N TRP A 74 -10.09 28.62 0.42
CA TRP A 74 -9.44 29.84 0.90
C TRP A 74 -9.30 30.88 -0.22
N GLN A 75 -10.34 31.70 -0.44
CA GLN A 75 -10.38 32.68 -1.53
C GLN A 75 -9.29 33.76 -1.49
N THR A 76 -8.74 34.07 -0.31
CA THR A 76 -7.63 35.04 -0.16
C THR A 76 -6.25 34.38 -0.31
N PHE A 77 -6.17 33.11 -0.70
CA PHE A 77 -4.89 32.44 -0.92
C PHE A 77 -4.04 33.11 -2.00
N ALA A 78 -4.67 33.64 -3.05
CA ALA A 78 -3.99 34.34 -4.14
C ALA A 78 -3.25 35.63 -3.71
N SER A 79 -3.58 36.22 -2.55
CA SER A 79 -2.92 37.43 -2.04
C SER A 79 -1.66 37.12 -1.21
N ILE A 80 -1.35 35.86 -0.98
CA ILE A 80 -0.12 35.42 -0.32
C ILE A 80 1.08 35.65 -1.26
N SER A 81 2.21 36.08 -0.69
CA SER A 81 3.45 36.25 -1.46
C SER A 81 3.88 34.94 -2.15
N PRO A 82 4.40 35.00 -3.40
CA PRO A 82 4.81 33.82 -4.17
C PRO A 82 5.60 32.76 -3.40
N ASP A 83 6.70 33.15 -2.74
CA ASP A 83 7.58 32.21 -2.01
C ASP A 83 6.83 31.43 -0.91
N LYS A 84 5.99 32.13 -0.14
CA LYS A 84 5.16 31.51 0.91
C LYS A 84 4.07 30.62 0.31
N ARG A 85 3.53 31.00 -0.84
CA ARG A 85 2.50 30.23 -1.55
C ARG A 85 3.07 28.90 -2.05
N VAL A 86 4.26 28.89 -2.64
CA VAL A 86 4.94 27.65 -3.05
C VAL A 86 5.16 26.72 -1.85
N ALA A 87 5.68 27.25 -0.74
CA ALA A 87 5.88 26.46 0.48
C ALA A 87 4.55 25.88 1.02
N LEU A 88 3.46 26.65 0.99
CA LEU A 88 2.11 26.17 1.37
C LEU A 88 1.59 25.09 0.43
N LEU A 89 1.73 25.26 -0.89
CA LEU A 89 1.29 24.28 -1.89
C LEU A 89 2.04 22.96 -1.75
N VAL A 90 3.37 23.03 -1.60
CA VAL A 90 4.24 21.87 -1.35
C VAL A 90 3.82 21.16 -0.07
N MET A 91 3.64 21.90 1.02
CA MET A 91 3.23 21.34 2.31
C MET A 91 1.88 20.63 2.23
N VAL A 92 0.85 21.26 1.64
CA VAL A 92 -0.48 20.65 1.47
C VAL A 92 -0.41 19.43 0.56
N GLY A 93 0.32 19.51 -0.55
CA GLY A 93 0.48 18.38 -1.47
C GLY A 93 1.18 17.19 -0.79
N TRP A 94 2.25 17.42 -0.02
CA TRP A 94 2.92 16.36 0.73
C TRP A 94 2.08 15.82 1.88
N ARG A 95 1.26 16.66 2.52
CA ARG A 95 0.26 16.19 3.48
C ARG A 95 -0.71 15.22 2.79
N ALA A 96 -1.21 15.57 1.61
CA ALA A 96 -2.08 14.72 0.82
C ALA A 96 -1.40 13.40 0.43
N VAL A 97 -0.11 13.43 0.03
CA VAL A 97 0.68 12.22 -0.24
C VAL A 97 0.75 11.31 0.99
N PHE A 98 0.95 11.88 2.18
CA PHE A 98 1.04 11.09 3.41
C PHE A 98 -0.31 10.50 3.84
N VAL A 99 -1.41 11.23 3.66
CA VAL A 99 -2.76 10.69 3.88
C VAL A 99 -3.06 9.58 2.87
N PHE A 100 -2.70 9.78 1.59
CA PHE A 100 -2.83 8.76 0.54
C PHE A 100 -2.06 7.46 0.86
N ALA A 101 -0.86 7.59 1.43
CA ALA A 101 0.01 6.46 1.76
C ALA A 101 -0.24 5.87 3.16
N GLU A 102 -1.14 6.45 3.95
CA GLU A 102 -1.46 5.98 5.29
C GLU A 102 -2.06 4.56 5.21
N ASP A 103 -1.57 3.65 6.04
CA ASP A 103 -2.03 2.26 6.18
C ASP A 103 -2.03 1.38 4.90
N ASN A 104 -1.43 1.81 3.79
CA ASN A 104 -1.34 1.03 2.56
C ASN A 104 0.13 0.83 2.10
N PRO A 105 0.69 -0.39 2.24
CA PRO A 105 2.07 -0.69 1.83
C PRO A 105 2.40 -0.41 0.37
N ASP A 106 1.44 -0.61 -0.55
CA ASP A 106 1.67 -0.36 -1.99
C ASP A 106 1.77 1.14 -2.28
N HIS A 107 0.96 1.95 -1.59
CA HIS A 107 1.03 3.40 -1.69
C HIS A 107 2.33 3.94 -1.05
N GLN A 108 2.75 3.38 0.09
CA GLN A 108 4.04 3.68 0.70
C GLN A 108 5.20 3.33 -0.23
N ALA A 109 5.11 2.18 -0.90
CA ALA A 109 6.10 1.76 -1.90
C ALA A 109 6.14 2.72 -3.09
N LEU A 110 4.99 3.15 -3.62
CA LEU A 110 4.91 4.18 -4.67
C LEU A 110 5.67 5.45 -4.27
N VAL A 111 5.41 5.94 -3.06
CA VAL A 111 6.04 7.16 -2.55
C VAL A 111 7.54 6.95 -2.40
N TRP A 112 7.97 5.87 -1.74
CA TRP A 112 9.38 5.57 -1.53
C TRP A 112 10.16 5.45 -2.83
N TYR A 113 9.73 4.57 -3.75
CA TYR A 113 10.47 4.28 -4.97
C TYR A 113 10.58 5.50 -5.90
N ASN A 114 9.57 6.38 -5.92
CA ASN A 114 9.62 7.62 -6.70
C ASN A 114 10.38 8.77 -6.00
N SER A 115 10.71 8.63 -4.72
CA SER A 115 11.39 9.69 -3.95
C SER A 115 12.87 9.39 -3.67
N VAL A 116 13.20 8.12 -3.39
CA VAL A 116 14.52 7.70 -2.87
C VAL A 116 15.67 8.10 -3.80
N ASN A 117 15.46 8.07 -5.12
CA ASN A 117 16.50 8.45 -6.07
C ASN A 117 16.77 9.96 -6.05
N ALA A 118 15.74 10.79 -5.87
CA ALA A 118 15.90 12.23 -5.74
C ALA A 118 16.57 12.59 -4.40
N ILE A 119 16.13 11.96 -3.30
CA ILE A 119 16.73 12.13 -1.97
C ILE A 119 18.22 11.78 -1.98
N ASN A 120 18.60 10.65 -2.59
CA ASN A 120 20.00 10.22 -2.68
C ASN A 120 20.89 11.14 -3.54
N ARG A 121 20.32 12.01 -4.39
CA ARG A 121 21.11 13.04 -5.10
C ARG A 121 21.57 14.16 -4.16
N GLY A 122 20.84 14.38 -3.06
CA GLY A 122 21.20 15.30 -1.97
C GLY A 122 20.98 16.78 -2.25
N VAL A 123 20.39 17.15 -3.39
CA VAL A 123 20.11 18.56 -3.74
C VAL A 123 18.60 18.76 -3.82
N LEU A 124 18.00 19.26 -2.74
CA LEU A 124 16.56 19.50 -2.62
C LEU A 124 16.30 20.93 -2.16
N ASP A 125 15.20 21.49 -2.65
CA ASP A 125 14.68 22.79 -2.23
C ASP A 125 14.40 22.81 -0.71
N PRO A 126 14.75 23.88 0.01
CA PRO A 126 14.49 24.01 1.43
C PRO A 126 13.04 23.73 1.85
N CYS A 127 12.05 24.07 1.01
CA CYS A 127 10.63 23.85 1.32
C CYS A 127 10.23 22.37 1.34
N VAL A 128 11.06 21.47 0.83
CA VAL A 128 10.78 20.02 0.79
C VAL A 128 11.64 19.24 1.78
N GLN A 129 12.64 19.87 2.42
CA GLN A 129 13.48 19.19 3.41
C GLN A 129 12.71 18.50 4.55
N PRO A 130 11.63 19.07 5.13
CA PRO A 130 10.88 18.41 6.19
C PRO A 130 10.21 17.09 5.77
N VAL A 131 10.01 16.86 4.47
CA VAL A 131 9.39 15.66 3.91
C VAL A 131 10.31 14.43 4.02
N VAL A 132 11.62 14.63 3.93
CA VAL A 132 12.60 13.55 3.73
C VAL A 132 12.50 12.48 4.82
N SER A 133 12.49 12.89 6.09
CA SER A 133 12.42 11.95 7.23
C SER A 133 11.16 11.08 7.23
N ARG A 134 10.02 11.61 6.77
CA ARG A 134 8.76 10.87 6.68
C ARG A 134 8.77 9.89 5.51
N VAL A 135 9.36 10.28 4.37
CA VAL A 135 9.56 9.36 3.24
C VAL A 135 10.54 8.24 3.61
N GLU A 136 11.60 8.52 4.36
CA GLU A 136 12.51 7.50 4.88
C GLU A 136 11.82 6.53 5.84
N ALA A 137 10.88 7.01 6.66
CA ALA A 137 10.06 6.14 7.52
C ALA A 137 9.19 5.18 6.69
N PHE A 138 8.64 5.62 5.54
CA PHE A 138 7.99 4.70 4.61
C PHE A 138 8.98 3.68 4.04
N GLY A 139 10.20 4.09 3.69
CA GLY A 139 11.27 3.18 3.27
C GLY A 139 11.54 2.06 4.28
N GLN A 140 11.54 2.39 5.58
CA GLN A 140 11.69 1.40 6.66
C GLN A 140 10.46 0.49 6.79
N ALA A 141 9.26 1.06 6.77
CA ALA A 141 8.01 0.30 6.88
C ALA A 141 7.84 -0.70 5.71
N ILE A 142 8.15 -0.29 4.49
CA ILE A 142 8.09 -1.19 3.33
C ILE A 142 9.18 -2.25 3.38
N GLU A 143 10.36 -1.97 3.96
CA GLU A 143 11.43 -2.97 4.12
C GLU A 143 11.00 -4.07 5.10
N GLU A 144 10.40 -3.69 6.23
CA GLU A 144 9.82 -4.64 7.18
C GLU A 144 8.71 -5.47 6.53
N HIS A 145 7.83 -4.81 5.78
CA HIS A 145 6.78 -5.49 5.01
C HIS A 145 7.38 -6.46 3.98
N ALA A 146 8.37 -6.02 3.21
CA ALA A 146 9.03 -6.83 2.20
C ALA A 146 9.73 -8.04 2.83
N CYS A 147 10.45 -7.86 3.93
CA CYS A 147 11.09 -8.95 4.66
C CYS A 147 10.08 -10.01 5.12
N ARG A 148 8.89 -9.59 5.56
CA ARG A 148 7.79 -10.49 5.91
C ARG A 148 7.22 -11.20 4.68
N MET A 149 6.92 -10.46 3.61
CA MET A 149 6.40 -11.04 2.36
C MET A 149 7.36 -12.02 1.72
N TRP A 150 8.65 -11.74 1.86
CA TRP A 150 9.70 -12.62 1.42
C TRP A 150 10.06 -13.67 2.49
N SER A 151 9.40 -13.80 3.62
CA SER A 151 9.74 -14.86 4.57
C SER A 151 9.20 -16.22 4.10
N SER A 152 10.06 -17.25 4.09
CA SER A 152 9.65 -18.64 3.87
C SER A 152 9.04 -19.28 5.13
N LYS A 153 9.14 -18.62 6.28
CA LYS A 153 8.55 -19.11 7.53
C LYS A 153 7.04 -18.96 7.44
N ILE A 154 6.33 -20.04 7.77
CA ILE A 154 4.88 -20.04 7.93
C ILE A 154 4.60 -19.76 9.41
N GLU A 155 3.99 -18.62 9.71
CA GLU A 155 3.50 -18.36 11.06
C GLU A 155 2.36 -19.31 11.41
N LYS A 156 2.54 -20.11 12.46
CA LYS A 156 1.51 -21.04 12.94
C LYS A 156 0.44 -20.24 13.69
N PRO A 157 -0.87 -20.49 13.47
CA PRO A 157 -1.91 -19.88 14.29
C PRO A 157 -1.69 -20.28 15.76
N THR A 158 -1.49 -19.29 16.63
CA THR A 158 -1.17 -19.50 18.05
C THR A 158 -2.38 -19.84 18.92
N LYS A 159 -3.61 -19.68 18.40
CA LYS A 159 -4.84 -19.89 19.18
C LYS A 159 -5.46 -21.27 18.94
N GLN A 160 -5.69 -22.01 20.02
CA GLN A 160 -6.46 -23.26 20.02
C GLN A 160 -7.84 -23.05 19.41
N ILE A 161 -8.37 -24.06 18.71
CA ILE A 161 -9.74 -24.05 18.18
C ILE A 161 -10.71 -23.96 19.37
N ARG A 162 -11.73 -23.09 19.27
CA ARG A 162 -12.74 -22.97 20.33
C ARG A 162 -13.37 -24.34 20.57
N THR A 163 -13.35 -24.81 21.81
CA THR A 163 -13.98 -26.09 22.17
C THR A 163 -15.50 -25.89 22.12
N ILE A 164 -16.19 -26.74 21.37
CA ILE A 164 -17.66 -26.75 21.32
C ILE A 164 -18.13 -27.23 22.69
N THR A 165 -18.73 -26.32 23.47
CA THR A 165 -19.38 -26.67 24.72
C THR A 165 -20.87 -26.74 24.46
N ALA A 166 -21.51 -27.87 24.78
CA ALA A 166 -22.96 -27.98 24.67
C ALA A 166 -23.60 -26.95 25.63
N PRO A 167 -24.55 -26.12 25.15
CA PRO A 167 -25.25 -25.22 26.05
C PRO A 167 -26.00 -26.04 27.10
N GLU A 168 -25.77 -25.72 28.38
CA GLU A 168 -26.51 -26.30 29.48
C GLU A 168 -27.99 -25.89 29.38
N VAL A 169 -28.90 -26.80 29.67
CA VAL A 169 -30.31 -26.47 29.85
C VAL A 169 -30.46 -25.82 31.23
N LYS A 170 -30.12 -24.54 31.35
CA LYS A 170 -30.34 -23.76 32.57
C LYS A 170 -31.48 -22.76 32.39
N ASP A 171 -32.31 -22.67 33.43
CA ASP A 171 -33.30 -21.64 33.73
C ASP A 171 -34.51 -21.45 32.78
N GLY A 172 -34.73 -22.35 31.82
CA GLY A 172 -35.84 -22.25 30.87
C GLY A 172 -37.09 -23.09 31.18
N LEU A 173 -36.97 -24.10 32.05
CA LEU A 173 -38.03 -25.10 32.27
C LEU A 173 -38.87 -24.86 33.53
N GLU A 174 -38.30 -24.26 34.57
CA GLU A 174 -38.95 -24.14 35.87
C GLU A 174 -40.26 -23.35 35.77
N ARG A 175 -40.23 -22.15 35.18
CA ARG A 175 -41.42 -21.31 35.04
C ARG A 175 -42.50 -21.93 34.14
N PRO A 176 -42.20 -22.45 32.93
CA PRO A 176 -43.20 -23.15 32.12
C PRO A 176 -43.80 -24.40 32.79
N LEU A 177 -43.01 -25.17 33.52
CA LEU A 177 -43.52 -26.33 34.26
C LEU A 177 -44.38 -25.90 35.45
N LEU A 178 -44.00 -24.84 36.18
CA LEU A 178 -44.82 -24.26 37.24
C LEU A 178 -46.17 -23.75 36.71
N LEU A 179 -46.16 -23.01 35.59
CA LEU A 179 -47.39 -22.57 34.92
C LEU A 179 -48.25 -23.77 34.45
N ALA A 180 -47.63 -24.84 33.95
CA ALA A 180 -48.35 -26.05 33.57
C ALA A 180 -49.05 -26.76 34.75
N THR A 181 -48.58 -26.56 35.99
CA THR A 181 -49.17 -27.16 37.20
C THR A 181 -50.23 -26.30 37.89
N THR A 182 -50.19 -24.97 37.70
CA THR A 182 -50.97 -24.02 38.50
C THR A 182 -51.79 -23.06 37.64
N SER A 183 -52.96 -22.67 38.15
CA SER A 183 -53.77 -21.58 37.61
C SER A 183 -53.25 -20.25 38.15
N VAL A 184 -52.38 -19.58 37.41
CA VAL A 184 -51.80 -18.28 37.73
C VAL A 184 -52.47 -17.23 36.85
N THR A 185 -52.94 -16.16 37.48
CA THR A 185 -53.43 -14.96 36.82
C THR A 185 -52.40 -13.85 36.91
N ASN A 186 -52.27 -13.04 35.87
CA ASN A 186 -51.43 -11.85 35.85
C ASN A 186 -52.00 -10.75 36.77
N ALA A 187 -51.29 -9.62 36.89
CA ALA A 187 -51.72 -8.49 37.71
C ALA A 187 -53.07 -7.86 37.28
N GLU A 188 -53.56 -8.20 36.09
CA GLU A 188 -54.84 -7.75 35.51
C GLU A 188 -55.96 -8.79 35.68
N GLY A 189 -55.70 -9.87 36.43
CA GLY A 189 -56.66 -10.95 36.68
C GLY A 189 -56.92 -11.88 35.49
N LYS A 190 -56.12 -11.78 34.41
CA LYS A 190 -56.19 -12.68 33.25
C LYS A 190 -55.28 -13.87 33.47
N ALA A 191 -55.70 -15.06 33.02
CA ALA A 191 -54.84 -16.24 33.07
C ALA A 191 -53.52 -15.97 32.34
N GLU A 192 -52.40 -16.25 33.02
CA GLU A 192 -51.06 -16.16 32.42
C GLU A 192 -50.96 -17.14 31.24
N PRO A 193 -50.38 -16.74 30.09
CA PRO A 193 -50.21 -17.62 28.95
C PRO A 193 -49.47 -18.91 29.33
N GLY A 194 -50.10 -20.07 29.08
CA GLY A 194 -49.53 -21.39 29.40
C GLY A 194 -49.89 -21.93 30.80
N SER A 195 -50.67 -21.18 31.57
CA SER A 195 -51.20 -21.61 32.87
C SER A 195 -52.27 -22.70 32.72
N ASN A 196 -52.34 -23.65 33.67
CA ASN A 196 -53.38 -24.68 33.65
C ASN A 196 -54.70 -24.13 34.20
N PRO A 197 -55.78 -24.07 33.40
CA PRO A 197 -57.04 -23.48 33.84
C PRO A 197 -57.84 -24.42 34.77
N ASN A 198 -57.43 -25.68 34.91
CA ASN A 198 -58.14 -26.67 35.71
C ASN A 198 -57.59 -26.70 37.14
N ALA A 199 -58.46 -26.95 38.11
CA ALA A 199 -58.04 -27.26 39.48
C ALA A 199 -57.38 -28.64 39.53
N ILE A 200 -56.49 -28.85 40.50
CA ILE A 200 -55.96 -30.19 40.80
C ILE A 200 -57.08 -30.98 41.46
N ASP A 201 -57.81 -31.77 40.66
CA ASP A 201 -58.89 -32.63 41.13
C ASP A 201 -58.73 -34.06 40.55
N ALA A 202 -59.67 -34.94 40.86
CA ALA A 202 -59.67 -36.33 40.37
C ALA A 202 -60.07 -36.45 38.88
N SER A 203 -60.22 -35.33 38.16
CA SER A 203 -60.60 -35.34 36.75
C SER A 203 -59.38 -35.50 35.82
N ASN A 204 -59.60 -36.13 34.67
CA ASN A 204 -58.56 -36.29 33.64
C ASN A 204 -58.18 -34.95 32.96
N ALA A 205 -58.93 -33.87 33.18
CA ALA A 205 -58.74 -32.60 32.47
C ALA A 205 -57.45 -31.89 32.89
N TRP A 206 -57.18 -31.81 34.20
CA TRP A 206 -55.94 -31.22 34.71
C TRP A 206 -54.71 -31.97 34.22
N ALA A 207 -54.72 -33.31 34.35
CA ALA A 207 -53.61 -34.17 33.96
C ALA A 207 -53.31 -34.08 32.46
N THR A 208 -54.35 -34.02 31.62
CA THR A 208 -54.19 -33.87 30.16
C THR A 208 -53.58 -32.52 29.79
N HIS A 209 -54.02 -31.44 30.44
CA HIS A 209 -53.48 -30.10 30.18
C HIS A 209 -52.03 -29.97 30.66
N PHE A 210 -51.73 -30.48 31.86
CA PHE A 210 -50.36 -30.53 32.40
C PHE A 210 -49.45 -31.31 31.45
N ALA A 211 -49.83 -32.53 31.06
CA ALA A 211 -49.02 -33.37 30.17
C ALA A 211 -48.72 -32.68 28.83
N LYS A 212 -49.72 -32.02 28.23
CA LYS A 212 -49.54 -31.26 26.98
C LYS A 212 -48.61 -30.06 27.17
N SER A 213 -48.82 -29.27 28.22
CA SER A 213 -48.07 -28.03 28.46
C SER A 213 -46.63 -28.30 28.90
N ALA A 214 -46.41 -29.30 29.76
CA ALA A 214 -45.09 -29.78 30.16
C ALA A 214 -44.33 -30.38 28.96
N SER A 215 -44.98 -31.19 28.13
CA SER A 215 -44.37 -31.73 26.91
C SER A 215 -43.94 -30.63 25.93
N ASN A 216 -44.77 -29.59 25.76
CA ASN A 216 -44.43 -28.43 24.94
C ASN A 216 -43.24 -27.64 25.51
N ALA A 217 -43.18 -27.45 26.84
CA ALA A 217 -42.08 -26.78 27.51
C ALA A 217 -40.76 -27.56 27.36
N ILE A 218 -40.79 -28.88 27.58
CA ILE A 218 -39.63 -29.78 27.40
C ILE A 218 -39.19 -29.77 25.94
N SER A 219 -40.12 -29.91 25.00
CA SER A 219 -39.81 -29.87 23.56
C SER A 219 -39.22 -28.52 23.14
N GLY A 220 -39.71 -27.41 23.71
CA GLY A 220 -39.16 -26.07 23.52
C GLY A 220 -37.74 -25.93 24.04
N ALA A 221 -37.46 -26.43 25.26
CA ALA A 221 -36.12 -26.43 25.83
C ALA A 221 -35.14 -27.27 25.00
N ILE A 222 -35.54 -28.45 24.54
CA ILE A 222 -34.74 -29.30 23.63
C ILE A 222 -34.46 -28.55 22.31
N LYS A 223 -35.48 -27.91 21.70
CA LYS A 223 -35.29 -27.12 20.47
C LYS A 223 -34.32 -25.96 20.69
N ASN A 224 -34.43 -25.24 21.80
CA ASN A 224 -33.52 -24.14 22.13
C ASN A 224 -32.09 -24.63 22.35
N GLN A 225 -31.92 -25.78 23.01
CA GLN A 225 -30.61 -26.42 23.17
C GLN A 225 -30.03 -26.86 21.82
N GLN A 226 -30.84 -27.46 20.95
CA GLN A 226 -30.43 -27.83 19.59
C GLN A 226 -30.02 -26.59 18.78
N GLN A 227 -30.77 -25.50 18.86
CA GLN A 227 -30.42 -24.24 18.19
C GLN A 227 -29.10 -23.66 18.72
N GLY A 228 -28.91 -23.67 20.04
CA GLY A 228 -27.65 -23.23 20.66
C GLY A 228 -26.45 -24.10 20.26
N LEU A 229 -26.64 -25.42 20.16
CA LEU A 229 -25.62 -26.34 19.66
C LEU A 229 -25.28 -26.08 18.20
N VAL A 230 -26.29 -25.88 17.34
CA VAL A 230 -26.09 -25.52 15.92
C VAL A 230 -25.33 -24.19 15.80
N ALA A 231 -25.66 -23.19 16.62
CA ALA A 231 -24.94 -21.92 16.65
C ALA A 231 -23.48 -22.08 17.06
N ALA A 232 -23.20 -22.87 18.11
CA ALA A 232 -21.84 -23.14 18.57
C ALA A 232 -21.01 -23.92 17.52
N ILE A 233 -21.63 -24.87 16.82
CA ILE A 233 -21.01 -25.58 15.69
C ILE A 233 -20.68 -24.60 14.56
N GLN A 234 -21.64 -23.74 14.18
CA GLN A 234 -21.44 -22.75 13.11
C GLN A 234 -20.30 -21.78 13.45
N GLU A 235 -20.20 -21.35 14.70
CA GLU A 235 -19.13 -20.49 15.17
C GLU A 235 -17.77 -21.18 15.12
N ALA A 236 -17.68 -22.44 15.57
CA ALA A 236 -16.46 -23.24 15.48
C ALA A 236 -16.03 -23.48 14.02
N PHE A 237 -16.99 -23.73 13.11
CA PHE A 237 -16.71 -23.83 11.68
C PHE A 237 -16.20 -22.52 11.07
N ASN A 238 -16.77 -21.38 11.49
CA ASN A 238 -16.30 -20.07 11.04
C ASN A 238 -14.86 -19.80 11.54
N ASP A 239 -14.56 -20.07 12.83
CA ASP A 239 -13.19 -19.96 13.39
C ASP A 239 -12.19 -20.86 12.64
N LEU A 240 -12.58 -22.11 12.36
CA LEU A 240 -11.75 -23.05 11.59
C LEU A 240 -11.52 -22.56 10.16
N ARG A 241 -12.57 -22.06 9.50
CA ARG A 241 -12.48 -21.50 8.14
C ARG A 241 -11.52 -20.31 8.10
N ASP A 242 -11.60 -19.40 9.06
CA ASP A 242 -10.75 -18.22 9.08
C ASP A 242 -9.29 -18.57 9.40
N LYS A 243 -9.05 -19.53 10.32
CA LYS A 243 -7.70 -20.07 10.56
C LYS A 243 -7.14 -20.78 9.32
N PHE A 244 -7.97 -21.55 8.60
CA PHE A 244 -7.53 -22.22 7.38
C PHE A 244 -7.19 -21.22 6.27
N LYS A 245 -7.94 -20.12 6.14
CA LYS A 245 -7.57 -19.02 5.23
C LYS A 245 -6.19 -18.46 5.56
N VAL A 246 -5.91 -18.15 6.83
CA VAL A 246 -4.60 -17.64 7.26
C VAL A 246 -3.47 -18.62 6.90
N ILE A 247 -3.64 -19.92 7.19
CA ILE A 247 -2.64 -20.94 6.84
C ILE A 247 -2.44 -21.02 5.33
N ARG A 248 -3.53 -21.03 4.56
CA ARG A 248 -3.47 -21.10 3.10
C ARG A 248 -2.75 -19.88 2.53
N ASP A 249 -3.11 -18.69 2.97
CA ASP A 249 -2.54 -17.44 2.47
C ASP A 249 -1.05 -17.35 2.81
N GLU A 250 -0.66 -17.78 4.02
CA GLU A 250 0.73 -17.88 4.45
C GLU A 250 1.53 -18.94 3.67
N ALA A 251 0.91 -20.09 3.35
CA ALA A 251 1.54 -21.13 2.55
C ALA A 251 1.75 -20.67 1.09
N VAL A 252 0.76 -20.00 0.50
CA VAL A 252 0.88 -19.39 -0.84
C VAL A 252 2.00 -18.35 -0.84
N ARG A 253 2.02 -17.45 0.16
CA ARG A 253 3.07 -16.43 0.30
C ARG A 253 4.46 -17.07 0.43
N SER A 254 4.61 -18.06 1.29
CA SER A 254 5.88 -18.79 1.48
C SER A 254 6.35 -19.45 0.18
N HIS A 255 5.43 -20.11 -0.55
CA HIS A 255 5.76 -20.73 -1.84
C HIS A 255 6.17 -19.70 -2.90
N GLN A 256 5.41 -18.60 -3.06
CA GLN A 256 5.77 -17.51 -3.95
C GLN A 256 7.15 -16.93 -3.61
N SER A 257 7.42 -16.74 -2.32
CA SER A 257 8.71 -16.24 -1.85
C SER A 257 9.87 -17.19 -2.16
N GLN A 258 9.67 -18.50 -2.03
CA GLN A 258 10.66 -19.51 -2.41
C GLN A 258 10.90 -19.54 -3.92
N ASN A 259 9.84 -19.43 -4.73
CA ASN A 259 9.94 -19.39 -6.18
C ASN A 259 10.76 -18.19 -6.64
N ARG A 260 10.42 -16.96 -6.17
CA ARG A 260 11.17 -15.74 -6.51
C ARG A 260 12.65 -15.86 -6.19
N ARG A 261 13.01 -16.38 -5.01
CA ARG A 261 14.42 -16.61 -4.65
C ARG A 261 15.11 -17.62 -5.56
N THR A 262 14.42 -18.70 -5.89
CA THR A 262 14.95 -19.74 -6.76
C THR A 262 15.17 -19.21 -8.17
N GLU A 263 14.25 -18.39 -8.68
CA GLU A 263 14.37 -17.70 -9.96
C GLU A 263 15.52 -16.68 -9.97
N LEU A 264 15.70 -15.90 -8.90
CA LEU A 264 16.85 -15.01 -8.78
C LEU A 264 18.17 -15.80 -8.79
N LEU A 265 18.25 -16.90 -8.04
CA LEU A 265 19.43 -17.77 -8.05
C LEU A 265 19.66 -18.39 -9.43
N TRP A 266 18.60 -18.82 -10.11
CA TRP A 266 18.68 -19.33 -11.47
C TRP A 266 19.17 -18.28 -12.46
N LEU A 267 18.71 -17.03 -12.35
CA LEU A 267 19.18 -15.91 -13.17
C LEU A 267 20.68 -15.64 -12.92
N ALA A 268 21.12 -15.65 -11.66
CA ALA A 268 22.54 -15.47 -11.33
C ALA A 268 23.43 -16.58 -11.92
N GLU A 269 22.98 -17.83 -11.86
CA GLU A 269 23.75 -18.99 -12.33
C GLU A 269 23.73 -19.10 -13.86
N SER A 270 22.55 -19.01 -14.47
CA SER A 270 22.40 -19.11 -15.92
C SER A 270 22.94 -17.91 -16.67
N GLN A 271 23.04 -16.75 -16.00
CA GLN A 271 23.42 -15.46 -16.59
C GLN A 271 22.68 -15.19 -17.90
N TYR A 272 21.41 -15.56 -17.93
CA TYR A 272 20.56 -15.48 -19.11
C TYR A 272 19.41 -14.51 -18.88
N SER A 273 19.11 -13.69 -19.87
CA SER A 273 17.89 -12.87 -19.88
C SER A 273 16.81 -13.58 -20.69
N PRO A 274 15.70 -14.01 -20.06
CA PRO A 274 14.54 -14.54 -20.77
C PRO A 274 13.95 -13.51 -21.73
N ARG A 275 13.85 -12.24 -21.30
CA ARG A 275 13.27 -11.13 -22.07
C ARG A 275 14.08 -10.80 -23.32
N PHE A 276 15.40 -10.81 -23.22
CA PHE A 276 16.27 -10.54 -24.36
C PHE A 276 16.60 -11.80 -25.17
N ASN A 277 16.31 -12.98 -24.63
CA ASN A 277 16.59 -14.30 -25.20
C ASN A 277 18.09 -14.48 -25.56
N ARG A 278 18.96 -14.03 -24.66
CA ARG A 278 20.43 -14.01 -24.82
C ARG A 278 21.11 -14.06 -23.45
N ALA A 279 22.37 -14.51 -23.44
CA ALA A 279 23.19 -14.42 -22.24
C ALA A 279 23.56 -12.95 -21.95
N TYR A 280 23.69 -12.56 -20.68
CA TYR A 280 24.10 -11.20 -20.33
C TYR A 280 25.48 -10.86 -20.88
N ALA A 281 26.40 -11.82 -20.97
CA ALA A 281 27.71 -11.61 -21.59
C ALA A 281 27.64 -11.25 -23.09
N GLU A 282 26.55 -11.62 -23.77
CA GLU A 282 26.29 -11.28 -25.17
C GLU A 282 25.61 -9.91 -25.32
N LEU A 283 25.05 -9.37 -24.22
CA LEU A 283 24.50 -8.02 -24.20
C LEU A 283 25.66 -7.03 -24.09
N GLY A 284 25.73 -6.08 -25.02
CA GLY A 284 26.85 -5.14 -25.08
C GLY A 284 26.97 -4.28 -23.81
N GLY A 285 28.12 -4.36 -23.14
CA GLY A 285 28.57 -3.42 -22.09
C GLY A 285 27.48 -2.97 -21.12
N LYS A 286 27.10 -1.69 -21.21
CA LYS A 286 26.20 -1.02 -20.25
C LYS A 286 24.73 -1.47 -20.36
N PHE A 287 24.34 -2.16 -21.44
CA PHE A 287 22.98 -2.68 -21.61
C PHE A 287 22.64 -3.79 -20.61
N VAL A 288 23.64 -4.55 -20.16
CA VAL A 288 23.51 -5.55 -19.11
C VAL A 288 22.89 -4.96 -17.84
N VAL A 289 23.22 -3.71 -17.50
CA VAL A 289 22.71 -3.03 -16.30
C VAL A 289 21.21 -2.83 -16.37
N ALA A 290 20.69 -2.35 -17.51
CA ALA A 290 19.27 -2.15 -17.69
C ALA A 290 18.52 -3.48 -17.83
N ALA A 291 19.09 -4.45 -18.56
CA ALA A 291 18.51 -5.77 -18.70
C ALA A 291 18.36 -6.48 -17.34
N LEU A 292 19.42 -6.51 -16.53
CA LEU A 292 19.38 -7.07 -15.17
C LEU A 292 18.37 -6.36 -14.28
N ALA A 293 18.32 -5.03 -14.31
CA ALA A 293 17.37 -4.28 -13.50
C ALA A 293 15.91 -4.62 -13.85
N VAL A 294 15.61 -4.79 -15.14
CA VAL A 294 14.29 -5.19 -15.63
C VAL A 294 13.96 -6.63 -15.25
N ASP A 295 14.83 -7.58 -15.55
CA ASP A 295 14.58 -9.00 -15.30
C ASP A 295 14.47 -9.30 -13.79
N ILE A 296 15.30 -8.64 -12.97
CA ILE A 296 15.20 -8.77 -11.50
C ILE A 296 13.94 -8.08 -10.98
N ALA A 297 13.56 -6.91 -11.52
CA ALA A 297 12.31 -6.25 -11.14
C ALA A 297 11.10 -7.14 -11.41
N GLU A 298 11.05 -7.79 -12.58
CA GLU A 298 10.01 -8.73 -12.99
C GLU A 298 9.93 -9.94 -12.06
N ILE A 299 11.06 -10.60 -11.76
CA ILE A 299 11.10 -11.74 -10.83
C ILE A 299 10.69 -11.29 -9.41
N SER A 300 11.07 -10.07 -9.01
CA SER A 300 10.84 -9.55 -7.67
C SER A 300 9.46 -8.92 -7.42
N ASP A 301 8.54 -9.03 -8.39
CA ASP A 301 7.15 -8.55 -8.40
C ASP A 301 6.55 -8.14 -7.03
N GLY A 302 6.00 -6.94 -6.95
CA GLY A 302 5.56 -6.31 -5.70
C GLY A 302 6.71 -5.76 -4.86
N ILE A 303 6.47 -5.54 -3.55
CA ILE A 303 7.46 -4.86 -2.70
C ILE A 303 8.68 -5.77 -2.50
N SER A 304 9.86 -5.25 -2.82
CA SER A 304 11.14 -5.96 -2.74
C SER A 304 11.98 -5.48 -1.55
N PRO A 305 12.66 -6.40 -0.83
CA PRO A 305 13.56 -6.01 0.25
C PRO A 305 14.89 -5.49 -0.31
N GLN A 306 15.60 -4.68 0.47
CA GLN A 306 16.91 -4.13 0.11
C GLN A 306 17.93 -5.21 -0.27
N SER A 307 17.79 -6.42 0.25
CA SER A 307 18.62 -7.57 -0.14
C SER A 307 18.54 -7.88 -1.65
N VAL A 308 17.42 -7.61 -2.33
CA VAL A 308 17.28 -7.74 -3.78
C VAL A 308 18.09 -6.68 -4.52
N GLU A 309 18.11 -5.43 -4.03
CA GLU A 309 18.95 -4.38 -4.61
C GLU A 309 20.45 -4.68 -4.46
N HIS A 310 20.84 -5.26 -3.32
CA HIS A 310 22.21 -5.73 -3.09
C HIS A 310 22.56 -6.91 -3.99
N PHE A 311 21.63 -7.84 -4.17
CA PHE A 311 21.78 -8.94 -5.12
C PHE A 311 22.01 -8.41 -6.54
N LEU A 312 21.16 -7.50 -7.04
CA LEU A 312 21.33 -6.84 -8.34
C LEU A 312 22.70 -6.16 -8.46
N SER A 313 23.09 -5.40 -7.43
CA SER A 313 24.39 -4.73 -7.41
C SER A 313 25.55 -5.72 -7.54
N ASN A 314 25.46 -6.87 -6.87
CA ASN A 314 26.49 -7.92 -6.94
C ASN A 314 26.51 -8.61 -8.31
N GLN A 315 25.35 -8.86 -8.92
CA GLN A 315 25.29 -9.42 -10.28
C GLN A 315 25.98 -8.50 -11.29
N VAL A 316 25.67 -7.19 -11.25
CA VAL A 316 26.32 -6.20 -12.11
C VAL A 316 27.83 -6.17 -11.90
N LYS A 317 28.30 -6.22 -10.65
CA LYS A 317 29.74 -6.27 -10.31
C LYS A 317 30.43 -7.53 -10.83
N SER A 318 29.72 -8.66 -10.84
CA SER A 318 30.29 -9.94 -11.30
C SER A 318 30.44 -10.00 -12.82
N LEU A 319 29.53 -9.37 -13.57
CA LEU A 319 29.51 -9.41 -15.03
C LEU A 319 30.33 -8.29 -15.68
N LEU A 320 30.38 -7.12 -15.05
CA LEU A 320 30.97 -5.92 -15.63
C LEU A 320 32.15 -5.42 -14.80
N ASN A 321 33.28 -5.15 -15.47
CA ASN A 321 34.41 -4.50 -14.84
C ASN A 321 34.03 -3.08 -14.37
N LEU A 322 34.12 -2.87 -13.06
CA LEU A 322 33.63 -1.69 -12.37
C LEU A 322 34.38 -0.43 -12.76
N LYS A 323 33.73 0.41 -13.56
CA LYS A 323 34.12 1.80 -13.77
C LYS A 323 32.90 2.68 -13.60
N ASP A 324 33.14 3.87 -13.07
CA ASP A 324 32.12 4.90 -13.04
C ASP A 324 31.82 5.37 -14.46
N VAL A 325 30.54 5.63 -14.71
CA VAL A 325 30.06 6.10 -16.00
C VAL A 325 29.29 7.39 -15.79
N LYS A 326 29.51 8.36 -16.67
CA LYS A 326 28.70 9.57 -16.74
C LYS A 326 27.24 9.19 -17.02
N VAL A 327 26.31 9.65 -16.19
CA VAL A 327 24.90 9.28 -16.32
C VAL A 327 24.34 9.66 -17.70
N GLU A 328 24.67 10.84 -18.22
CA GLU A 328 24.26 11.25 -19.58
C GLU A 328 24.78 10.32 -20.68
N ALA A 329 26.01 9.83 -20.55
CA ALA A 329 26.58 8.92 -21.55
C ALA A 329 25.86 7.57 -21.54
N PHE A 330 25.50 7.09 -20.34
CA PHE A 330 24.69 5.89 -20.17
C PHE A 330 23.30 6.03 -20.83
N VAL A 331 22.60 7.16 -20.59
CA VAL A 331 21.28 7.43 -21.19
C VAL A 331 21.38 7.54 -22.72
N LYS A 332 22.41 8.21 -23.26
CA LYS A 332 22.63 8.34 -24.71
C LYS A 332 22.89 6.99 -25.38
N GLU A 333 23.56 6.07 -24.69
CA GLU A 333 23.77 4.71 -25.19
C GLU A 333 22.47 3.90 -25.13
N LEU A 334 21.72 3.97 -24.02
CA LEU A 334 20.41 3.31 -23.89
C LEU A 334 19.41 3.77 -24.96
N ALA A 335 19.37 5.07 -25.27
CA ALA A 335 18.47 5.61 -26.29
C ALA A 335 18.72 5.05 -27.70
N LYS A 336 19.91 4.51 -27.97
CA LYS A 336 20.28 3.87 -29.24
C LYS A 336 20.09 2.35 -29.22
N SER A 337 19.73 1.78 -28.08
CA SER A 337 19.59 0.33 -27.89
C SER A 337 18.28 -0.19 -28.43
N ASP A 338 18.32 -1.41 -28.97
CA ASP A 338 17.15 -2.24 -29.26
C ASP A 338 16.43 -2.71 -27.98
N LEU A 339 17.07 -2.57 -26.81
CA LEU A 339 16.48 -2.91 -25.51
C LEU A 339 15.15 -2.19 -25.27
N LEU A 340 15.08 -0.89 -25.60
CA LEU A 340 13.89 -0.08 -25.37
C LEU A 340 12.68 -0.57 -26.20
N ASP A 341 12.91 -1.30 -27.30
CA ASP A 341 11.83 -1.87 -28.11
C ASP A 341 11.15 -3.07 -27.44
N LYS A 342 11.81 -3.69 -26.46
CA LYS A 342 11.29 -4.82 -25.69
C LYS A 342 10.73 -4.44 -24.31
N LEU A 343 10.77 -3.16 -23.96
CA LEU A 343 10.23 -2.66 -22.70
C LEU A 343 8.80 -2.16 -22.89
N SER A 344 8.02 -2.24 -21.81
CA SER A 344 6.71 -1.57 -21.75
C SER A 344 6.86 -0.08 -22.03
N THR A 345 5.93 0.48 -22.81
CA THR A 345 5.90 1.91 -23.13
C THR A 345 5.78 2.78 -21.88
N ALA A 346 5.20 2.25 -20.80
CA ALA A 346 5.09 2.91 -19.51
C ALA A 346 6.47 3.20 -18.87
N LEU A 347 7.44 2.29 -18.99
CA LEU A 347 8.80 2.50 -18.44
C LEU A 347 9.59 3.59 -19.14
N ILE A 348 9.23 3.88 -20.38
CA ILE A 348 9.98 4.79 -21.25
C ILE A 348 9.19 6.07 -21.54
N THR A 349 8.02 6.26 -20.93
CA THR A 349 7.16 7.44 -21.13
C THR A 349 6.87 8.07 -19.78
N PRO A 350 7.35 9.30 -19.54
CA PRO A 350 7.15 9.95 -18.26
C PRO A 350 5.68 10.36 -18.06
N PRO A 351 5.25 10.60 -16.82
CA PRO A 351 4.04 11.35 -16.54
C PRO A 351 4.08 12.73 -17.20
N THR A 352 2.91 13.27 -17.52
CA THR A 352 2.78 14.56 -18.21
C THR A 352 3.42 15.68 -17.38
N ASP A 353 4.17 16.56 -18.06
CA ASP A 353 4.72 17.82 -17.54
C ASP A 353 5.60 17.71 -16.27
N VAL A 354 6.33 16.61 -16.11
CA VAL A 354 7.31 16.48 -15.01
C VAL A 354 8.67 17.11 -15.36
N PRO A 355 9.28 17.88 -14.45
CA PRO A 355 10.60 18.47 -14.68
C PRO A 355 11.70 17.41 -14.70
N LEU A 356 11.60 16.42 -13.80
CA LEU A 356 12.56 15.32 -13.68
C LEU A 356 12.06 14.02 -14.32
N LEU A 357 12.95 13.39 -15.07
CA LEU A 357 12.77 12.11 -15.74
C LEU A 357 13.58 11.02 -15.05
N GLY A 358 13.04 9.80 -15.05
CA GLY A 358 13.82 8.59 -14.83
C GLY A 358 14.80 8.33 -15.97
N ILE A 359 15.78 7.45 -15.75
CA ILE A 359 16.79 7.11 -16.74
C ILE A 359 16.17 6.48 -17.99
N LEU A 360 15.23 5.54 -17.82
CA LEU A 360 14.55 4.88 -18.95
C LEU A 360 13.64 5.84 -19.71
N GLU A 361 12.92 6.70 -19.01
CA GLU A 361 12.07 7.74 -19.59
C GLU A 361 12.90 8.74 -20.40
N ALA A 362 14.02 9.22 -19.85
CA ALA A 362 14.94 10.12 -20.55
C ALA A 362 15.53 9.46 -21.80
N ALA A 363 15.87 8.17 -21.74
CA ALA A 363 16.33 7.42 -22.92
C ALA A 363 15.22 7.30 -23.98
N GLY A 364 13.98 7.02 -23.58
CA GLY A 364 12.82 6.95 -24.46
C GLY A 364 12.46 8.30 -25.12
N GLU A 365 12.42 9.38 -24.34
CA GLU A 365 12.16 10.74 -24.82
C GLU A 365 13.27 11.23 -25.75
N LEU A 366 14.54 10.91 -25.46
CA LEU A 366 15.66 11.20 -26.35
C LEU A 366 15.56 10.43 -27.66
N ARG A 367 15.22 9.13 -27.62
CA ARG A 367 15.00 8.31 -28.82
C ARG A 367 13.88 8.86 -29.70
N ARG A 368 12.81 9.37 -29.08
CA ARG A 368 11.67 10.03 -29.75
C ARG A 368 11.95 11.48 -30.15
N SER A 369 13.16 11.99 -29.91
CA SER A 369 13.56 13.38 -30.21
C SER A 369 12.69 14.45 -29.52
N LYS A 370 12.06 14.11 -28.39
CA LYS A 370 11.24 15.05 -27.61
C LYS A 370 12.08 15.92 -26.66
N ILE A 371 13.27 15.45 -26.29
CA ILE A 371 14.27 16.22 -25.55
C ILE A 371 15.60 16.21 -26.29
N LYS A 372 16.42 17.25 -26.10
CA LYS A 372 17.76 17.34 -26.68
C LYS A 372 18.79 16.70 -25.76
N ALA A 373 19.87 16.18 -26.35
CA ALA A 373 21.00 15.62 -25.62
C ALA A 373 21.67 16.61 -24.63
N THR A 374 21.50 17.92 -24.86
CA THR A 374 22.01 19.00 -24.00
C THR A 374 21.15 19.25 -22.76
N GLU A 375 19.89 18.81 -22.77
CA GLU A 375 18.91 18.98 -21.70
C GLU A 375 18.93 17.82 -20.69
N LEU A 376 19.66 16.74 -20.99
CA LEU A 376 19.65 15.50 -20.18
C LEU A 376 20.08 15.73 -18.73
N GLY A 377 21.14 16.50 -18.48
CA GLY A 377 21.59 16.76 -17.10
C GLY A 377 20.48 17.40 -16.26
N ASP A 378 19.84 18.43 -16.81
CA ASP A 378 18.77 19.17 -16.13
C ASP A 378 17.53 18.28 -15.94
N ARG A 379 17.12 17.54 -16.98
CA ARG A 379 15.96 16.63 -16.92
C ARG A 379 16.19 15.41 -16.03
N LEU A 380 17.42 14.94 -15.85
CA LEU A 380 17.72 13.81 -14.95
C LEU A 380 17.95 14.27 -13.50
N GLY A 381 18.17 15.57 -13.27
CA GLY A 381 18.56 16.11 -11.97
C GLY A 381 19.99 15.72 -11.56
N TYR A 382 20.84 15.33 -12.52
CA TYR A 382 22.25 15.07 -12.29
C TYR A 382 23.09 16.14 -12.99
N GLY A 383 24.09 16.70 -12.30
CA GLY A 383 25.03 17.62 -12.95
C GLY A 383 25.71 16.97 -14.17
N LYS A 384 26.02 17.75 -15.22
CA LYS A 384 26.54 17.28 -16.52
C LYS A 384 27.74 16.30 -16.45
N ASN A 385 28.53 16.37 -15.38
CA ASN A 385 29.70 15.52 -15.16
C ASN A 385 29.52 14.48 -14.05
N LYS A 386 28.32 14.32 -13.50
CA LYS A 386 28.04 13.32 -12.48
C LYS A 386 28.29 11.94 -13.08
N SER A 387 29.16 11.21 -12.41
CA SER A 387 29.40 9.80 -12.70
C SER A 387 28.87 8.96 -11.55
N LEU A 388 28.34 7.80 -11.88
CA LEU A 388 27.86 6.79 -10.93
C LEU A 388 28.48 5.46 -11.29
N SER A 389 28.63 4.59 -10.30
CA SER A 389 29.00 3.21 -10.57
C SER A 389 27.87 2.51 -11.34
N LEU A 390 28.20 1.50 -12.14
CA LEU A 390 27.18 0.70 -12.84
C LEU A 390 26.21 0.01 -11.86
N ALA A 391 26.68 -0.36 -10.67
CA ALA A 391 25.84 -0.93 -9.61
C ALA A 391 24.84 0.10 -9.05
N ASP A 392 25.25 1.36 -8.89
CA ASP A 392 24.34 2.43 -8.47
C ASP A 392 23.30 2.74 -9.54
N LEU A 393 23.71 2.78 -10.81
CA LEU A 393 22.78 2.91 -11.95
C LEU A 393 21.77 1.78 -11.99
N ALA A 394 22.20 0.54 -11.71
CA ALA A 394 21.30 -0.61 -11.65
C ALA A 394 20.23 -0.44 -10.56
N ARG A 395 20.63 -0.02 -9.36
CA ARG A 395 19.69 0.24 -8.26
C ARG A 395 18.75 1.39 -8.58
N THR A 396 19.26 2.47 -9.18
CA THR A 396 18.43 3.59 -9.63
C THR A 396 17.37 3.12 -10.61
N LEU A 397 17.75 2.36 -11.64
CA LEU A 397 16.84 1.80 -12.63
C LEU A 397 15.80 0.85 -12.00
N PHE A 398 16.26 -0.05 -11.13
CA PHE A 398 15.38 -0.98 -10.42
C PHE A 398 14.28 -0.23 -9.65
N ARG A 399 14.67 0.80 -8.88
CA ARG A 399 13.71 1.63 -8.12
C ARG A 399 12.77 2.41 -9.03
N GLU A 400 13.24 2.92 -10.17
CA GLU A 400 12.38 3.57 -11.16
C GLU A 400 11.34 2.59 -11.73
N ILE A 401 11.75 1.36 -12.06
CA ILE A 401 10.86 0.30 -12.55
C ILE A 401 9.82 -0.07 -11.48
N LYS A 402 10.23 -0.28 -10.23
CA LYS A 402 9.29 -0.51 -9.10
C LYS A 402 8.35 0.68 -8.91
N GLY A 403 8.85 1.91 -9.07
CA GLY A 403 8.04 3.13 -9.00
C GLY A 403 6.93 3.15 -10.06
N CYS A 404 7.20 2.72 -11.29
CA CYS A 404 6.21 2.57 -12.36
C CYS A 404 5.20 1.45 -12.08
N GLU A 405 5.66 0.31 -11.55
CA GLU A 405 4.79 -0.82 -11.18
C GLU A 405 3.69 -0.39 -10.19
N PHE A 406 4.06 0.33 -9.13
CA PHE A 406 3.09 0.80 -8.14
C PHE A 406 2.20 1.95 -8.65
N ALA A 407 2.62 2.66 -9.70
CA ALA A 407 1.80 3.67 -10.37
C ALA A 407 0.60 3.06 -11.13
N GLY A 408 0.50 1.73 -11.21
CA GLY A 408 -0.62 1.02 -11.84
C GLY A 408 -0.37 0.65 -13.29
N ASP A 409 0.87 0.74 -13.77
CA ASP A 409 1.24 0.40 -15.13
C ASP A 409 1.42 -1.11 -15.30
N ASN A 410 0.90 -1.66 -16.39
CA ASN A 410 1.17 -3.05 -16.72
C ASN A 410 2.53 -3.17 -17.43
N LEU A 411 3.52 -3.66 -16.69
CA LEU A 411 4.91 -3.70 -17.14
C LEU A 411 5.31 -5.03 -17.82
N TRP A 412 4.61 -6.12 -17.49
CA TRP A 412 5.09 -7.49 -17.73
C TRP A 412 4.33 -8.24 -18.83
N GLN A 413 3.64 -7.53 -19.74
CA GLN A 413 2.91 -8.14 -20.87
C GLN A 413 3.80 -8.56 -22.02
#